data_AF-A0A091QH63-F1
#
_entry.id   AF-A0A091QH63-F1
#
_cell.length_a   1.000
_cell.length_b   1.000
_cell.length_c   1.000
_cell.angle_alpha   90.00
_cell.angle_beta   90.00
_cell.angle_gamma   90.00
#
_symmetry.space_group_name_H-M   'P 1'
#
loop_
_entity.id
_entity.type
_entity.pdbx_description
1 polymer ?
#
loop_
_entity_poly.entity_id
_entity_poly.type
_entity_poly.pdbx_seq_one_letter_code
_entity_poly.pdbx_strand_id
1 'polypeptide(L)' 'ITWYLSWSPCANCCYRIVQFLMKHSYVSIDIRVARLYFIEDETTRQGLEELVSCARVRLTVMDTE' A
#
# COMPACT_ATOMS: atom_id res chain seq x y z
N ILE A 1 2.10 8.58 9.13
CA ILE A 1 3.33 8.49 8.32
C ILE A 1 2.93 8.63 6.87
N THR A 2 3.68 9.37 6.07
CA THR A 2 3.40 9.52 4.63
C THR A 2 4.59 8.98 3.83
N TRP A 3 4.32 8.13 2.85
CA TRP A 3 5.31 7.54 1.94
C TRP A 3 5.08 8.04 0.51
N TYR A 4 6.16 8.46 -0.13
CA TYR A 4 6.20 8.77 -1.55
C TYR A 4 7.07 7.74 -2.24
N LEU A 5 6.46 6.88 -3.05
CA LEU A 5 7.12 5.74 -3.69
C LEU A 5 7.02 5.85 -5.21
N SER A 6 8.04 5.39 -5.92
CA SER A 6 8.01 5.31 -7.38
C SER A 6 7.05 4.26 -7.91
N TRP A 7 6.81 3.21 -7.13
CA TRP A 7 5.98 2.05 -7.48
C TRP A 7 5.16 1.63 -6.26
N SER A 8 4.00 0.99 -6.50
CA SER A 8 3.21 0.39 -5.42
C SER A 8 3.95 -0.79 -4.77
N PRO A 9 3.68 -1.09 -3.49
CA PRO A 9 4.24 -2.28 -2.86
C PRO A 9 3.78 -3.56 -3.58
N CYS A 10 4.64 -4.57 -3.62
CA CYS A 10 4.26 -5.92 -4.03
C CYS A 10 3.50 -6.65 -2.91
N ALA A 11 2.93 -7.83 -3.21
CA ALA A 11 2.12 -8.61 -2.26
C ALA A 11 2.79 -8.84 -0.89
N ASN A 12 4.06 -9.27 -0.88
CA ASN A 12 4.80 -9.51 0.36
C ASN A 12 5.04 -8.22 1.16
N CYS A 13 5.27 -7.10 0.49
CA CYS A 13 5.40 -5.80 1.15
C CYS A 13 4.06 -5.36 1.76
N CYS A 14 2.95 -5.53 1.05
CA CYS A 14 1.60 -5.26 1.57
C CYS A 14 1.34 -6.04 2.86
N TYR A 15 1.58 -7.36 2.86
CA TYR A 15 1.41 -8.20 4.04
C TYR A 15 2.24 -7.69 5.25
N ARG A 16 3.52 -7.34 5.02
CA ARG A 16 4.37 -6.80 6.09
C ARG A 16 3.88 -5.46 6.64
N ILE A 17 3.35 -4.59 5.79
CA ILE A 17 2.76 -3.31 6.20
C ILE A 17 1.52 -3.56 7.05
N VAL A 18 0.64 -4.47 6.65
CA VAL A 18 -0.56 -4.84 7.41
C VAL A 18 -0.18 -5.40 8.80
N GLN A 19 0.77 -6.32 8.86
CA GLN A 19 1.28 -6.88 10.12
C GLN A 19 1.85 -5.78 11.05
N PHE A 20 2.60 -4.84 10.49
CA PHE A 20 3.11 -3.69 11.22
C PHE A 20 1.95 -2.84 11.79
N LEU A 21 0.93 -2.56 10.98
CA LEU A 21 -0.23 -1.78 11.40
C LEU A 21 -1.06 -2.46 12.48
N MET A 22 -1.23 -3.78 12.39
CA MET A 22 -1.91 -4.58 13.41
C MET A 22 -1.18 -4.49 14.77
N LYS A 23 0.15 -4.52 14.77
CA LYS A 23 0.96 -4.40 15.98
C LYS A 23 0.95 -2.99 16.59
N HIS A 24 0.79 -1.96 15.76
CA HIS A 24 0.91 -0.57 16.18
C HIS A 24 -0.36 0.22 15.89
N SER A 25 -1.43 0.04 16.68
CA SER A 25 -2.78 0.59 16.45
C SER A 25 -2.87 2.11 16.26
N TYR A 26 -1.88 2.87 16.73
CA TYR A 26 -1.86 4.34 16.67
C TYR A 26 -1.25 4.92 15.38
N VAL A 27 -0.77 4.08 14.45
CA VAL A 27 -0.02 4.54 13.27
C VAL A 27 -0.88 4.55 12.00
N SER A 28 -1.28 5.70 11.49
CA SER A 28 -1.90 5.75 10.15
C SER A 28 -0.84 5.95 9.06
N ILE A 29 -1.00 5.30 7.91
CA ILE A 29 -0.07 5.41 6.78
C ILE A 29 -0.81 5.96 5.55
N ASP A 30 -0.24 7.00 4.94
CA ASP A 30 -0.64 7.56 3.65
C ASP A 30 0.43 7.20 2.61
N ILE A 31 0.10 6.31 1.67
CA ILE A 31 1.03 5.81 0.64
C ILE A 31 0.66 6.46 -0.69
N ARG A 32 1.60 7.20 -1.26
CA ARG A 32 1.45 7.85 -2.56
C ARG A 32 2.44 7.23 -3.53
N VAL A 33 1.93 6.69 -4.63
CA VAL A 33 2.71 5.91 -5.60
C VAL A 33 2.69 6.60 -6.95
N ALA A 34 3.81 6.68 -7.64
CA ALA A 34 3.81 7.23 -9.00
C ALA A 34 3.21 6.23 -10.01
N ARG A 35 3.42 4.92 -9.79
CA ARG A 35 2.99 3.84 -10.69
C ARG A 35 2.57 2.60 -9.91
N LEU A 36 1.77 1.73 -10.52
CA LEU A 36 1.38 0.45 -9.94
C LEU A 36 2.33 -0.66 -10.40
N TYR A 37 2.84 -1.44 -9.45
CA TYR A 37 3.79 -2.53 -9.69
C TYR A 37 3.03 -3.81 -10.08
N PHE A 38 3.33 -4.40 -11.24
CA PHE A 38 2.85 -5.73 -11.68
C PHE A 38 1.37 -6.01 -11.40
N ILE A 39 0.47 -5.17 -11.93
CA ILE A 39 -0.98 -5.29 -11.67
C ILE A 39 -1.63 -6.46 -12.39
N GLU A 40 -0.95 -7.03 -13.39
CA GLU A 40 -1.39 -8.23 -14.10
C GLU A 40 -1.28 -9.48 -13.22
N ASP A 41 -0.47 -9.42 -12.17
CA ASP A 41 -0.33 -10.50 -11.20
C ASP A 41 -1.42 -10.43 -10.13
N GLU A 42 -2.19 -11.51 -10.02
CA GLU A 42 -3.32 -11.59 -9.09
C GLU A 42 -2.88 -11.47 -7.63
N THR A 43 -1.72 -12.01 -7.26
CA THR A 43 -1.23 -11.92 -5.87
C THR A 43 -0.90 -10.49 -5.48
N THR A 44 -0.35 -9.71 -6.42
CA THR A 44 -0.05 -8.29 -6.21
C THR A 44 -1.32 -7.47 -6.07
N ARG A 45 -2.35 -7.73 -6.89
CA ARG A 45 -3.67 -7.13 -6.72
C ARG A 45 -4.30 -7.44 -5.37
N GLN A 46 -4.35 -8.72 -4.98
CA GLN A 46 -4.91 -9.14 -3.69
C GLN A 46 -4.18 -8.47 -2.52
N GLY A 47 -2.85 -8.41 -2.57
CA GLY A 47 -2.07 -7.72 -1.53
C GLY A 47 -2.40 -6.23 -1.43
N LEU A 48 -2.60 -5.54 -2.56
CA LEU A 48 -3.03 -4.14 -2.56
C LEU A 48 -4.46 -3.97 -2.05
N GLU A 49 -5.39 -4.86 -2.41
CA GLU A 49 -6.77 -4.88 -1.93
C GLU A 49 -6.82 -5.09 -0.40
N GLU A 50 -6.07 -6.05 0.13
CA GLU A 50 -5.93 -6.27 1.58
C GLU A 50 -5.35 -5.04 2.28
N LEU A 51 -4.32 -4.43 1.70
CA LEU A 51 -3.69 -3.24 2.26
C LEU A 51 -4.67 -2.07 2.35
N VAL A 52 -5.48 -1.84 1.32
CA VAL A 52 -6.47 -0.75 1.27
C VAL A 52 -7.70 -1.05 2.12
N SER A 53 -8.02 -2.32 2.36
CA SER A 53 -9.10 -2.72 3.28
C SER A 53 -8.83 -2.29 4.73
N CYS A 54 -7.55 -2.06 5.08
CA CYS A 54 -7.19 -1.50 6.38
C CYS A 54 -7.61 -0.03 6.45
N ALA A 55 -8.57 0.29 7.33
CA ALA A 55 -9.10 1.66 7.54
C ALA A 55 -8.03 2.74 7.86
N ARG A 56 -6.81 2.33 8.19
CA ARG A 56 -5.67 3.18 8.56
C ARG A 56 -4.65 3.37 7.44
N VAL A 57 -4.94 2.85 6.27
CA VAL A 57 -4.13 3.03 5.07
C VAL A 57 -4.92 3.84 4.05
N ARG A 58 -4.26 4.83 3.46
CA ARG A 58 -4.68 5.41 2.18
C ARG A 58 -3.61 5.08 1.15
N LEU A 59 -4.05 4.63 -0.01
CA LEU A 59 -3.20 4.41 -1.18
C LEU A 59 -3.70 5.31 -2.31
N THR A 60 -2.83 6.13 -2.86
CA THR A 60 -3.18 7.08 -3.93
C THR A 60 -2.13 7.06 -5.01
N VAL A 61 -2.55 7.02 -6.27
CA VAL A 61 -1.66 7.23 -7.41
C VAL A 61 -1.44 8.74 -7.55
N MET A 62 -0.18 9.16 -7.61
CA MET A 62 0.16 10.57 -7.75
C MET A 62 -0.13 11.04 -9.18
N ASP A 63 -0.79 12.19 -9.30
CA ASP A 63 -0.96 12.86 -10.58
C ASP A 63 0.37 13.43 -11.06
N THR A 64 0.69 13.22 -12.34
CA THR A 64 1.78 13.92 -13.03
C THR A 64 1.18 15.17 -13.68
N GLU A 65 1.01 16.24 -12.90
CA GLU A 65 0.91 17.58 -13.50
C GLU A 65 2.24 18.02 -14.10
#